data_AF-A0A4R1U057-F1
#
_entry.id   AF-A0A4R1U057-F1
#
_cell.length_a   1.000
_cell.length_b   1.000
_cell.length_c   1.000
_cell.angle_alpha   90.00
_cell.angle_beta   90.00
_cell.angle_gamma   90.00
#
_symmetry.space_group_name_H-M   'P 1'
#
loop_
_entity.id
_entity.type
_entity.pdbx_description
1 polymer ?
#
loop_
_entity_poly.entity_id
_entity_poly.type
_entity_poly.pdbx_seq_one_letter_code
_entity_poly.pdbx_strand_id
1 'polypeptide(L)'
;MTMPDYSHVKTLKAAQALAKDGKLTGILLFPAELGGEDVPQNIVYVPPQAAEARTLIIGTLRRFVSEGLIDKLTVTPEYRGNSFIPSRIVFHAIDSHGKHGAFDPTVEVW
;
A
#
# COMPACT_ATOMS: atom_id res chain seq x y z
N MET A 1 8.85 19.35 6.51
CA MET A 1 9.16 18.19 7.36
C MET A 1 9.78 17.13 6.45
N THR A 2 10.91 16.55 6.84
CA THR A 2 11.60 15.50 6.08
C THR A 2 10.91 14.16 6.35
N MET A 3 10.68 13.35 5.31
CA MET A 3 10.14 12.00 5.50
C MET A 3 11.17 11.13 6.25
N PRO A 4 10.73 10.31 7.22
CA PRO A 4 11.61 9.43 7.99
C PRO A 4 12.22 8.34 7.11
N ASP A 5 13.54 8.13 7.19
CA ASP A 5 14.26 7.11 6.41
C ASP A 5 14.20 5.71 7.06
N TYR A 6 13.65 4.71 6.37
CA TYR A 6 13.58 3.31 6.82
C TYR A 6 14.52 2.36 6.08
N SER A 7 15.54 2.86 5.38
CA SER A 7 16.58 2.05 4.71
C SER A 7 17.30 1.08 5.66
N HIS A 8 17.37 1.42 6.95
CA HIS A 8 18.02 0.64 7.99
C HIS A 8 17.17 -0.56 8.48
N VAL A 9 15.88 -0.61 8.18
CA VAL A 9 14.97 -1.68 8.61
C VAL A 9 15.02 -2.81 7.60
N LYS A 10 15.77 -3.88 7.89
CA LYS A 10 16.06 -4.95 6.90
C LYS A 10 15.39 -6.28 7.19
N THR A 11 14.61 -6.37 8.26
CA THR A 11 14.01 -7.64 8.71
C THR A 11 12.61 -7.41 9.25
N LEU A 12 11.78 -8.47 9.17
CA LEU A 12 10.46 -8.50 9.78
C LEU A 12 10.51 -8.20 11.28
N LYS A 13 11.50 -8.77 12.01
CA LYS A 13 11.66 -8.54 13.45
C LYS A 13 11.88 -7.07 13.78
N ALA A 14 12.68 -6.36 12.99
CA ALA A 14 12.92 -4.93 13.15
C ALA A 14 11.66 -4.11 12.82
N ALA A 15 10.93 -4.47 11.76
CA ALA A 15 9.67 -3.82 11.40
C ALA A 15 8.61 -4.00 12.50
N GLN A 16 8.48 -5.20 13.05
CA GLN A 16 7.58 -5.49 14.16
C GLN A 16 7.94 -4.74 15.44
N ALA A 17 9.24 -4.56 15.75
CA ALA A 17 9.66 -3.76 16.89
C ALA A 17 9.23 -2.30 16.74
N LEU A 18 9.45 -1.71 15.57
CA LEU A 18 9.00 -0.36 15.26
C LEU A 18 7.48 -0.23 15.23
N ALA A 19 6.76 -1.29 14.86
CA ALA A 19 5.31 -1.32 14.91
C ALA A 19 4.78 -1.31 16.36
N LYS A 20 5.42 -2.05 17.26
CA LYS A 20 5.11 -2.00 18.69
C LYS A 20 5.36 -0.62 19.30
N ASP A 21 6.35 0.10 18.78
CA ASP A 21 6.66 1.48 19.17
C ASP A 21 5.74 2.53 18.48
N GLY A 22 4.77 2.10 17.66
CA GLY A 22 3.86 2.98 16.93
C GLY A 22 4.49 3.76 15.76
N LYS A 23 5.76 3.50 15.44
CA LYS A 23 6.48 4.14 14.32
C LYS A 23 6.14 3.52 12.97
N LEU A 24 5.66 2.28 12.98
CA LEU A 24 5.12 1.57 11.82
C LEU A 24 3.76 0.97 12.20
N THR A 25 3.00 0.57 11.21
CA THR A 25 1.80 -0.22 11.36
C THR A 25 1.76 -1.27 10.25
N GLY A 26 1.25 -2.45 10.59
CA GLY A 26 0.98 -3.50 9.61
C GLY A 26 -0.30 -3.15 8.84
N ILE A 27 -0.22 -3.17 7.53
CA ILE A 27 -1.37 -3.02 6.63
C ILE A 27 -1.42 -4.21 5.69
N LEU A 28 -2.62 -4.52 5.20
CA LEU A 28 -2.73 -5.34 4.01
C LEU A 28 -2.20 -4.55 2.81
N LEU A 29 -1.42 -5.15 1.92
CA LEU A 29 -0.94 -4.54 0.68
C LEU A 29 -2.13 -4.40 -0.27
N PHE A 30 -2.72 -5.53 -0.64
CA PHE A 30 -4.00 -5.59 -1.33
C PHE A 30 -5.14 -5.43 -0.31
N PRO A 31 -6.07 -4.47 -0.51
CA PRO A 31 -7.09 -4.11 0.47
C PRO A 31 -8.16 -5.19 0.66
N ALA A 32 -8.52 -5.47 1.92
CA ALA A 32 -9.58 -6.43 2.26
C ALA A 32 -10.93 -6.04 1.65
N GLU A 33 -11.19 -4.73 1.53
CA GLU A 33 -12.40 -4.19 0.96
C GLU A 33 -12.57 -4.49 -0.53
N LEU A 34 -11.50 -4.91 -1.20
CA LEU A 34 -11.49 -5.36 -2.60
C LEU A 34 -11.14 -6.85 -2.74
N GLY A 35 -11.13 -7.62 -1.65
CA GLY A 35 -10.89 -9.06 -1.64
C GLY A 35 -9.50 -9.49 -1.16
N GLY A 36 -8.72 -8.60 -0.56
CA GLY A 36 -7.41 -8.93 0.03
C GLY A 36 -7.53 -9.80 1.28
N GLU A 37 -6.75 -10.87 1.33
CA GLU A 37 -6.73 -11.79 2.48
C GLU A 37 -5.73 -11.35 3.55
N ASP A 38 -6.04 -11.63 4.81
CA ASP A 38 -5.13 -11.42 5.94
C ASP A 38 -4.15 -12.60 6.06
N VAL A 39 -3.20 -12.64 5.13
CA VAL A 39 -2.14 -13.64 5.06
C VAL A 39 -0.77 -12.97 5.10
N PRO A 40 0.29 -13.63 5.61
CA PRO A 40 1.61 -13.02 5.77
C PRO A 40 2.20 -12.40 4.49
N GLN A 41 1.86 -12.94 3.33
CA GLN A 41 2.31 -12.46 2.01
C GLN A 41 1.64 -11.14 1.59
N ASN A 42 0.47 -10.85 2.14
CA ASN A 42 -0.29 -9.63 1.87
C ASN A 42 -0.06 -8.58 2.96
N ILE A 43 0.84 -8.77 3.93
CA ILE A 43 1.10 -7.80 4.99
C ILE A 43 2.39 -7.04 4.69
N VAL A 44 2.31 -5.71 4.70
CA VAL A 44 3.47 -4.81 4.66
C VAL A 44 3.44 -3.85 5.84
N TYR A 45 4.61 -3.34 6.23
CA TYR A 45 4.73 -2.36 7.31
C TYR A 45 5.00 -0.99 6.72
N VAL A 46 4.26 0.02 7.17
CA VAL A 46 4.39 1.41 6.72
C VAL A 46 4.21 2.38 7.88
N PRO A 47 4.66 3.63 7.80
CA PRO A 47 4.34 4.65 8.79
C PRO A 47 2.83 4.92 8.85
N PRO A 48 2.29 5.36 10.00
CA PRO A 48 0.87 5.68 10.15
C PRO A 48 0.33 6.62 9.07
N GLN A 49 1.10 7.64 8.69
CA GLN A 49 0.70 8.62 7.67
C GLN A 49 0.51 7.99 6.29
N ALA A 50 1.36 7.01 5.93
CA ALA A 50 1.21 6.27 4.68
C ALA A 50 -0.01 5.33 4.71
N ALA A 51 -0.32 4.75 5.88
CA ALA A 51 -1.55 3.97 6.06
C ALA A 51 -2.82 4.82 5.92
N GLU A 52 -2.80 6.06 6.43
CA GLU A 52 -3.90 7.02 6.26
C GLU A 52 -4.08 7.42 4.79
N ALA A 53 -2.99 7.79 4.09
CA ALA A 53 -3.03 8.10 2.66
C ALA A 53 -3.58 6.93 1.83
N ARG A 54 -3.15 5.71 2.15
CA ARG A 54 -3.67 4.47 1.56
C ARG A 54 -5.18 4.32 1.78
N THR A 55 -5.68 4.61 2.97
CA THR A 55 -7.10 4.49 3.31
C THR A 55 -7.97 5.37 2.41
N LEU A 56 -7.52 6.60 2.12
CA LEU A 56 -8.21 7.50 1.21
C LEU A 56 -8.26 6.96 -0.23
N ILE A 57 -7.14 6.41 -0.71
CA ILE A 57 -7.07 5.78 -2.04
C ILE A 57 -8.04 4.60 -2.15
N ILE A 58 -8.11 3.75 -1.12
CA ILE A 58 -9.03 2.61 -1.10
C ILE A 58 -10.48 3.06 -1.14
N GLY A 59 -10.85 4.13 -0.44
CA GLY A 59 -12.19 4.71 -0.53
C GLY A 59 -12.57 5.06 -1.98
N THR A 60 -11.65 5.68 -2.71
CA THR A 60 -11.82 5.99 -4.14
C THR A 60 -11.92 4.73 -5.01
N LEU A 61 -11.02 3.76 -4.81
CA LEU A 61 -11.03 2.51 -5.57
C LEU A 61 -12.32 1.70 -5.37
N ARG A 62 -12.82 1.62 -4.14
CA ARG A 62 -14.11 0.97 -3.83
C ARG A 62 -15.26 1.60 -4.59
N ARG A 63 -15.29 2.93 -4.64
CA ARG A 63 -16.28 3.66 -5.42
C ARG A 63 -16.17 3.33 -6.90
N PHE A 64 -14.95 3.32 -7.47
CA PHE A 64 -14.74 3.00 -8.88
C PHE A 64 -15.16 1.58 -9.25
N VAL A 65 -14.88 0.59 -8.39
CA VAL A 65 -15.38 -0.78 -8.57
C VAL A 65 -16.91 -0.80 -8.54
N SER A 66 -17.53 -0.12 -7.57
CA SER A 66 -19.00 -0.06 -7.46
C SER A 66 -19.68 0.63 -8.65
N GLU A 67 -19.00 1.60 -9.28
CA GLU A 67 -19.49 2.31 -10.47
C GLU A 67 -19.14 1.59 -11.78
N GLY A 68 -18.42 0.47 -11.73
CA GLY A 68 -17.97 -0.28 -12.91
C GLY A 68 -16.90 0.45 -13.74
N LEU A 69 -16.18 1.40 -13.14
CA LEU A 69 -15.14 2.19 -13.81
C LEU A 69 -13.81 1.45 -13.90
N ILE A 70 -13.59 0.48 -13.01
CA ILE A 70 -12.43 -0.41 -13.00
C ILE A 70 -12.89 -1.84 -12.68
N ASP A 71 -12.18 -2.82 -13.23
CA ASP A 71 -12.40 -4.26 -12.95
C ASP A 71 -11.11 -5.01 -12.61
N LYS A 72 -9.96 -4.35 -12.77
CA LYS A 72 -8.63 -4.88 -12.43
C LYS A 72 -7.89 -3.90 -11.56
N LEU A 73 -7.26 -4.44 -10.52
CA LEU A 73 -6.37 -3.71 -9.63
C LEU A 73 -5.10 -4.53 -9.40
N THR A 74 -3.95 -3.90 -9.60
CA THR A 74 -2.64 -4.41 -9.17
C THR A 74 -2.09 -3.47 -8.11
N VAL A 75 -1.53 -4.02 -7.04
CA VAL A 75 -0.87 -3.24 -5.98
C VAL A 75 0.55 -3.75 -5.80
N THR A 76 1.53 -2.89 -6.07
CA THR A 76 2.95 -3.27 -6.10
C THR A 76 3.73 -2.43 -5.08
N PRO A 77 4.38 -3.06 -4.10
CA PRO A 77 5.33 -2.38 -3.22
C PRO A 77 6.67 -2.22 -3.95
N GLU A 78 7.25 -1.03 -3.90
CA GLU A 78 8.62 -0.80 -4.35
C GLU A 78 9.54 -0.65 -3.14
N TYR A 79 10.72 -1.28 -3.21
CA TYR A 79 11.71 -1.27 -2.14
C TYR A 79 12.98 -0.55 -2.58
N ARG A 80 13.58 0.19 -1.65
CA ARG A 80 14.90 0.82 -1.86
C ARG A 80 15.98 0.00 -1.17
N GLY A 81 16.93 -0.51 -1.95
CA GLY A 81 18.07 -1.29 -1.45
C GLY A 81 17.62 -2.61 -0.81
N ASN A 82 18.08 -2.87 0.42
CA ASN A 82 17.72 -4.06 1.20
C ASN A 82 16.74 -3.75 2.35
N SER A 83 16.00 -2.65 2.24
CA SER A 83 14.95 -2.36 3.23
C SER A 83 13.82 -3.37 3.11
N PHE A 84 13.31 -3.77 4.27
CA PHE A 84 12.09 -4.55 4.44
C PHE A 84 10.84 -3.66 4.40
N ILE A 85 11.01 -2.34 4.49
CA ILE A 85 9.93 -1.36 4.41
C ILE A 85 9.88 -0.82 2.97
N PRO A 86 8.73 -0.91 2.28
CA PRO A 86 8.61 -0.35 0.94
C PRO A 86 8.88 1.15 1.00
N SER A 87 9.53 1.71 -0.02
CA SER A 87 9.68 3.17 -0.17
C SER A 87 8.41 3.80 -0.73
N ARG A 88 7.66 3.06 -1.56
CA ARG A 88 6.33 3.45 -2.03
C ARG A 88 5.45 2.25 -2.33
N ILE A 89 4.15 2.48 -2.40
CA ILE A 89 3.16 1.51 -2.86
C ILE A 89 2.45 2.10 -4.07
N VAL A 90 2.53 1.40 -5.19
CA VAL A 90 1.94 1.80 -6.47
C VAL A 90 0.66 1.00 -6.68
N PHE A 91 -0.44 1.70 -6.92
CA PHE A 91 -1.70 1.10 -7.35
C PHE A 91 -1.82 1.29 -8.85
N HIS A 92 -2.32 0.27 -9.54
CA HIS A 92 -2.65 0.34 -10.95
C HIS A 92 -4.04 -0.22 -11.17
N ALA A 93 -5.00 0.66 -11.45
CA ALA A 93 -6.40 0.32 -11.61
C ALA A 93 -6.88 0.63 -13.03
N ILE A 94 -7.48 -0.36 -13.69
CA ILE A 94 -7.94 -0.22 -15.08
C ILE A 94 -9.32 -0.84 -15.27
N ASP A 95 -9.99 -0.40 -16.34
CA ASP A 95 -11.06 -1.15 -17.01
C ASP A 95 -10.43 -2.07 -18.07
N SER A 96 -10.63 -3.38 -17.95
CA SER A 96 -10.09 -4.35 -18.89
C SER A 96 -10.70 -4.25 -20.30
N HIS A 97 -11.83 -3.55 -20.45
CA HIS A 97 -12.46 -3.27 -21.73
C HIS A 97 -11.97 -1.95 -22.37
N GLY A 98 -11.14 -1.17 -21.69
CA GLY A 98 -10.53 0.05 -22.22
C GLY A 98 -11.49 1.21 -22.47
N LYS A 99 -12.68 1.21 -21.86
CA LYS A 99 -13.67 2.30 -21.98
C LYS A 99 -13.33 3.47 -21.04
N HIS A 100 -12.61 3.17 -19.96
CA HIS A 100 -12.18 4.14 -18.96
C HIS A 100 -10.65 4.25 -18.91
N GLY A 101 -10.14 5.41 -18.47
CA GLY A 101 -8.71 5.62 -18.24
C GLY A 101 -8.19 4.86 -17.01
N ALA A 102 -6.88 4.75 -16.92
CA ALA A 102 -6.22 4.17 -15.74
C ALA A 102 -6.24 5.15 -14.54
N PHE A 103 -6.25 4.59 -13.33
CA PHE A 103 -6.09 5.34 -12.09
C PHE A 103 -4.94 4.75 -11.28
N ASP A 104 -3.83 5.49 -11.24
CA ASP A 104 -2.53 4.98 -10.77
C ASP A 104 -1.96 5.79 -9.58
N PRO A 105 -2.68 5.88 -8.45
CA PRO A 105 -2.17 6.63 -7.31
C PRO A 105 -0.98 5.91 -6.68
N THR A 106 -0.09 6.71 -6.09
CA THR A 106 1.08 6.21 -5.37
C THR A 106 1.05 6.71 -3.93
N VAL A 107 1.34 5.81 -2.99
CA VAL A 107 1.59 6.15 -1.58
C VAL A 107 3.09 6.20 -1.38
N GLU A 108 3.63 7.40 -1.16
CA GLU A 108 5.01 7.55 -0.71
C GLU A 108 5.10 7.15 0.76
N VAL A 109 6.05 6.26 1.06
CA VAL A 109 6.25 5.72 2.41
C VAL A 109 7.44 6.40 3.08
N TRP A 110 8.57 6.54 2.37
CA TRP A 110 9.78 7.25 2.85
C TRP A 110 10.81 7.64 1.78
#